data_AF-A0A1Q2U0B8-F1
#
_entry.id   AF-A0A1Q2U0B8-F1
#
_cell.length_a   1.000
_cell.length_b   1.000
_cell.length_c   1.000
_cell.angle_alpha   90.00
_cell.angle_beta   90.00
_cell.angle_gamma   90.00
#
_symmetry.space_group_name_H-M   'P 1'
#
loop_
_entity.id
_entity.type
_entity.pdbx_description
1 polymer ?
#
loop_
_entity_poly.entity_id
_entity_poly.type
_entity_poly.pdbx_seq_one_letter_code
_entity_poly.pdbx_strand_id
1 'polypeptide(L)'
;MPLVVFLRRHLLGWRFWFAWIWGLVIAFGIHWGSYGLSPEVISQLPQLHYHPLPETLATLPVSTDQDYFSEVTTTPMGHLIWTNFPIKVYLPDLDTSVSPAAQTRQQQWQQAVTEAIAQWQPYLPLVITSELETADIVIRRQAPPVQKQVDPKTGASRYFLGRNAETRYEFYVDADQILRHRMTIFLNDHQGAIATENTARHELGHALGIWGHSPNSEDALFASQLGAASRITTTDINTLRKIYQQPTRLGWPMPGFKQ
;
A
#
# COMPACT_ATOMS: atom_id res chain seq x y z
N MET A 1 -2.10 35.94 -41.23
CA MET A 1 -2.93 35.29 -42.27
C MET A 1 -2.59 35.95 -43.59
N PRO A 2 -2.31 35.23 -44.70
CA PRO A 2 -2.93 33.97 -45.19
C PRO A 2 -2.01 32.72 -45.01
N LEU A 3 -2.53 31.50 -44.74
CA LEU A 3 -3.11 30.45 -45.64
C LEU A 3 -2.02 29.87 -46.59
N VAL A 4 -1.68 28.57 -46.75
CA VAL A 4 -2.31 27.24 -46.53
C VAL A 4 -1.22 26.14 -46.57
N VAL A 5 -1.36 25.14 -45.67
CA VAL A 5 -1.15 23.67 -45.75
C VAL A 5 -0.33 23.05 -46.90
N PHE A 6 0.62 22.15 -46.56
CA PHE A 6 0.69 20.81 -47.17
C PHE A 6 1.25 19.75 -46.20
N LEU A 7 0.48 18.66 -46.05
CA LEU A 7 0.88 17.38 -45.45
C LEU A 7 1.91 16.68 -46.34
N ARG A 8 2.88 15.95 -45.76
CA ARG A 8 3.26 14.62 -46.28
C ARG A 8 3.97 13.74 -45.24
N ARG A 9 3.41 12.55 -45.04
CA ARG A 9 4.05 11.35 -44.46
C ARG A 9 5.14 10.84 -45.42
N HIS A 10 6.20 10.22 -44.88
CA HIS A 10 6.83 8.96 -45.33
C HIS A 10 7.98 8.65 -44.38
N LEU A 11 7.89 7.61 -43.54
CA LEU A 11 8.24 6.18 -43.75
C LEU A 11 9.74 5.86 -43.52
N LEU A 12 9.91 4.86 -42.64
CA LEU A 12 10.95 3.82 -42.59
C LEU A 12 12.40 4.21 -42.27
N GLY A 13 12.88 3.58 -41.19
CA GLY A 13 14.30 3.46 -40.87
C GLY A 13 14.54 2.55 -39.67
N TRP A 14 14.06 1.31 -39.74
CA TRP A 14 14.47 0.22 -38.85
C TRP A 14 16.00 0.09 -38.84
N ARG A 15 16.63 0.13 -37.67
CA ARG A 15 17.74 -0.77 -37.31
C ARG A 15 17.68 -1.09 -35.82
N PHE A 16 17.38 -2.36 -35.55
CA PHE A 16 17.57 -3.05 -34.29
C PHE A 16 19.05 -3.06 -33.91
N TRP A 17 19.35 -2.84 -32.62
CA TRP A 17 20.42 -3.54 -31.91
C TRP A 17 19.96 -3.82 -30.47
N PHE A 18 19.92 -5.10 -30.12
CA PHE A 18 19.73 -5.61 -28.78
C PHE A 18 21.01 -5.40 -27.96
N ALA A 19 20.88 -4.94 -26.72
CA ALA A 19 21.81 -5.29 -25.65
C ALA A 19 21.02 -5.38 -24.34
N TRP A 20 21.07 -6.56 -23.74
CA TRP A 20 20.43 -6.99 -22.51
C TRP A 20 21.15 -6.42 -21.30
N ILE A 21 20.41 -5.83 -20.34
CA ILE A 21 20.76 -5.88 -18.91
C ILE A 21 19.47 -6.11 -18.13
N TRP A 22 19.52 -7.14 -17.29
CA TRP A 22 18.45 -7.58 -16.39
C TRP A 22 18.25 -6.58 -15.25
N GLY A 23 16.99 -6.25 -15.03
CA GLY A 23 16.47 -5.51 -13.88
C GLY A 23 14.95 -5.56 -13.94
N LEU A 24 14.37 -6.71 -13.59
CA LEU A 24 12.92 -6.88 -13.54
C LEU A 24 12.36 -6.08 -12.36
N VAL A 25 12.08 -4.80 -12.61
CA VAL A 25 11.14 -4.02 -11.80
C VAL A 25 9.75 -4.31 -12.37
N ILE A 26 9.02 -5.26 -11.77
CA ILE A 26 7.59 -5.41 -12.03
C ILE A 26 6.87 -4.40 -11.14
N ALA A 27 6.79 -3.16 -11.63
CA ALA A 27 5.89 -2.15 -11.07
C ALA A 27 4.60 -2.14 -11.88
N PHE A 28 3.51 -2.69 -11.34
CA PHE A 28 2.16 -2.33 -11.80
C PHE A 28 1.15 -2.50 -10.66
N GLY A 29 0.64 -1.36 -10.17
CA GLY A 29 -0.52 -1.29 -9.30
C GLY A 29 -1.80 -0.97 -10.10
N ILE A 30 -2.78 -1.90 -10.01
CA ILE A 30 -4.25 -1.73 -9.90
C ILE A 30 -4.98 -1.23 -11.20
N HIS A 31 -5.94 -1.91 -11.88
CA HIS A 31 -7.10 -2.73 -11.43
C HIS A 31 -7.69 -3.66 -12.55
N TRP A 32 -8.21 -4.84 -12.13
CA TRP A 32 -9.22 -5.75 -12.73
C TRP A 32 -9.43 -5.84 -14.26
N GLY A 33 -8.50 -6.54 -14.92
CA GLY A 33 -8.84 -7.62 -15.85
C GLY A 33 -8.04 -8.84 -15.37
N SER A 34 -8.54 -10.06 -15.52
CA SER A 34 -7.87 -11.29 -15.07
C SER A 34 -6.55 -11.56 -15.81
N TYR A 35 -5.56 -10.69 -15.67
CA TYR A 35 -4.16 -11.05 -15.81
C TYR A 35 -3.70 -11.59 -14.46
N GLY A 36 -4.31 -12.71 -14.07
CA GLY A 36 -3.73 -13.54 -13.02
C GLY A 36 -2.30 -13.89 -13.44
N LEU A 37 -1.41 -14.08 -12.47
CA LEU A 37 -0.11 -14.66 -12.74
C LEU A 37 -0.33 -15.92 -13.59
N SER A 38 0.44 -16.07 -14.67
CA SER A 38 0.36 -17.26 -15.50
C SER A 38 0.56 -18.51 -14.63
N PRO A 39 -0.12 -19.64 -14.91
CA PRO A 39 0.01 -20.87 -14.12
C PRO A 39 1.47 -21.28 -13.88
N GLU A 40 2.35 -21.02 -14.86
CA GLU A 40 3.79 -21.25 -14.78
C GLU A 40 4.44 -20.44 -13.64
N VAL A 41 4.13 -19.16 -13.53
CA VAL A 41 4.62 -18.29 -12.45
C VAL A 41 4.05 -18.75 -11.11
N ILE A 42 2.75 -19.10 -11.05
CA ILE A 42 2.13 -19.58 -9.81
C ILE A 42 2.81 -20.86 -9.30
N SER A 43 3.22 -21.76 -10.20
CA SER A 43 3.92 -23.00 -9.85
C SER A 43 5.30 -22.78 -9.24
N GLN A 44 5.90 -21.61 -9.47
CA GLN A 44 7.21 -21.23 -8.95
C GLN A 44 7.12 -20.48 -7.62
N LEU A 45 5.92 -20.14 -7.13
CA LEU A 45 5.75 -19.43 -5.87
C LEU A 45 5.72 -20.38 -4.67
N PRO A 46 6.11 -19.93 -3.46
CA PRO A 46 5.99 -20.71 -2.23
C PRO A 46 4.53 -21.14 -2.02
N GLN A 47 4.29 -22.33 -1.46
CA GLN A 47 2.94 -22.76 -1.13
C GLN A 47 2.30 -21.81 -0.09
N LEU A 48 0.96 -21.81 -0.03
CA LEU A 48 0.24 -21.08 1.01
C LEU A 48 0.48 -21.76 2.35
N HIS A 49 1.02 -21.01 3.31
CA HIS A 49 1.29 -21.50 4.67
C HIS A 49 0.82 -20.49 5.72
N TYR A 50 0.49 -21.00 6.90
CA TYR A 50 0.10 -20.19 8.06
C TYR A 50 1.34 -19.68 8.79
N HIS A 51 1.29 -18.42 9.20
CA HIS A 51 2.22 -17.86 10.19
C HIS A 51 1.59 -17.91 11.59
N PRO A 52 2.40 -17.97 12.66
CA PRO A 52 1.88 -17.74 14.00
C PRO A 52 1.26 -16.34 14.08
N LEU A 53 0.15 -16.22 14.80
CA LEU A 53 -0.48 -14.93 15.07
C LEU A 53 0.50 -14.04 15.85
N PRO A 54 0.69 -12.75 15.48
CA PRO A 54 1.53 -11.84 16.25
C PRO A 54 1.10 -11.77 17.71
N GLU A 55 2.06 -11.74 18.63
CA GLU A 55 1.80 -11.78 20.08
C GLU A 55 0.83 -10.67 20.54
N THR A 56 0.98 -9.47 19.97
CA THR A 56 0.08 -8.33 20.22
C THR A 56 -1.37 -8.62 19.83
N LEU A 57 -1.62 -9.40 18.76
CA LEU A 57 -2.97 -9.78 18.35
C LEU A 57 -3.50 -11.01 19.09
N ALA A 58 -2.60 -11.91 19.49
CA ALA A 58 -2.92 -13.14 20.21
C ALA A 58 -3.32 -12.89 21.68
N THR A 59 -2.75 -11.87 22.31
CA THR A 59 -3.01 -11.52 23.71
C THR A 59 -4.27 -10.67 23.90
N LEU A 60 -4.76 -10.03 22.83
CA LEU A 60 -6.01 -9.27 22.90
C LEU A 60 -7.20 -10.20 23.15
N PRO A 61 -8.18 -9.79 23.98
CA PRO A 61 -9.40 -10.53 24.17
C PRO A 61 -10.05 -10.89 22.83
N VAL A 62 -10.51 -12.13 22.72
CA VAL A 62 -11.34 -12.54 21.58
C VAL A 62 -12.70 -11.89 21.80
N SER A 63 -13.04 -10.91 20.96
CA SER A 63 -14.35 -10.29 20.99
C SER A 63 -15.34 -11.15 20.21
N THR A 64 -16.59 -11.20 20.68
CA THR A 64 -17.74 -11.75 19.96
C THR A 64 -18.34 -10.76 18.96
N ASP A 65 -17.83 -9.53 18.93
CA ASP A 65 -18.24 -8.50 17.96
C ASP A 65 -18.02 -8.98 16.53
N GLN A 66 -18.75 -8.36 15.60
CA GLN A 66 -18.63 -8.65 14.17
C GLN A 66 -17.24 -8.27 13.63
N ASP A 67 -16.93 -8.79 12.46
CA ASP A 67 -15.83 -8.37 11.60
C ASP A 67 -16.38 -8.12 10.19
N TYR A 68 -15.57 -7.53 9.32
CA TYR A 68 -15.89 -7.33 7.92
C TYR A 68 -14.90 -8.09 7.02
N PHE A 69 -14.43 -9.27 7.45
CA PHE A 69 -13.45 -10.05 6.70
C PHE A 69 -13.93 -10.44 5.28
N SER A 70 -15.25 -10.53 5.07
CA SER A 70 -15.84 -10.74 3.73
C SER A 70 -15.54 -9.62 2.73
N GLU A 71 -15.26 -8.41 3.24
CA GLU A 71 -14.94 -7.23 2.42
C GLU A 71 -13.44 -7.14 2.10
N VAL A 72 -12.62 -8.03 2.68
CA VAL A 72 -11.17 -8.05 2.48
C VAL A 72 -10.83 -8.82 1.22
N THR A 73 -10.13 -8.16 0.30
CA THR A 73 -9.68 -8.77 -0.94
C THR A 73 -8.33 -9.45 -0.78
N THR A 74 -8.16 -10.62 -1.38
CA THR A 74 -6.88 -11.34 -1.44
C THR A 74 -6.04 -10.95 -2.65
N THR A 75 -4.76 -11.25 -2.57
CA THR A 75 -3.82 -11.14 -3.70
C THR A 75 -3.44 -12.53 -4.19
N PRO A 76 -2.73 -12.67 -5.33
CA PRO A 76 -2.14 -13.94 -5.73
C PRO A 76 -1.18 -14.55 -4.68
N MET A 77 -0.65 -13.73 -3.77
CA MET A 77 0.19 -14.17 -2.65
C MET A 77 -0.62 -14.56 -1.40
N GLY A 78 -1.95 -14.51 -1.45
CA GLY A 78 -2.84 -14.64 -0.30
C GLY A 78 -3.11 -13.29 0.35
N HIS A 79 -3.37 -13.31 1.66
CA HIS A 79 -3.55 -12.08 2.43
C HIS A 79 -2.22 -11.36 2.66
N LEU A 80 -2.29 -10.03 2.68
CA LEU A 80 -1.14 -9.15 2.97
C LEU A 80 -0.91 -9.17 4.48
N ILE A 81 0.13 -9.88 4.92
CA ILE A 81 0.50 -9.96 6.34
C ILE A 81 1.99 -9.67 6.50
N TRP A 82 2.34 -9.02 7.60
CA TRP A 82 3.72 -8.85 8.02
C TRP A 82 4.19 -10.06 8.82
N THR A 83 5.37 -10.56 8.49
CA THR A 83 5.94 -11.77 9.11
C THR A 83 7.17 -11.48 9.96
N ASN A 84 7.76 -10.29 9.80
CA ASN A 84 8.85 -9.79 10.61
C ASN A 84 8.34 -8.60 11.44
N PHE A 85 8.69 -8.59 12.71
CA PHE A 85 8.34 -7.52 13.65
C PHE A 85 9.61 -7.01 14.36
N PRO A 86 9.67 -5.71 14.71
CA PRO A 86 8.67 -4.67 14.41
C PRO A 86 8.65 -4.27 12.94
N ILE A 87 7.49 -3.82 12.47
CA ILE A 87 7.30 -3.25 11.13
C ILE A 87 7.90 -1.85 11.13
N LYS A 88 8.83 -1.60 10.20
CA LYS A 88 9.53 -0.31 10.07
C LYS A 88 8.76 0.64 9.17
N VAL A 89 8.34 1.78 9.72
CA VAL A 89 7.60 2.82 9.03
C VAL A 89 8.53 4.00 8.75
N TYR A 90 8.85 4.23 7.48
CA TYR A 90 9.61 5.41 7.07
C TYR A 90 8.73 6.66 7.11
N LEU A 91 9.21 7.67 7.83
CA LEU A 91 8.65 9.02 7.83
C LEU A 91 9.74 10.00 7.38
N PRO A 92 9.51 10.85 6.37
CA PRO A 92 10.51 11.80 5.89
C PRO A 92 10.91 12.79 6.98
N ASP A 93 12.19 13.14 7.07
CA ASP A 93 12.69 14.20 7.94
C ASP A 93 12.10 15.59 7.57
N LEU A 94 12.20 16.53 8.50
CA LEU A 94 11.82 17.92 8.26
C LEU A 94 12.74 18.55 7.21
N ASP A 95 12.15 19.19 6.20
CA ASP A 95 12.90 19.96 5.22
C ASP A 95 13.23 21.32 5.83
N THR A 96 14.50 21.53 6.17
CA THR A 96 14.96 22.78 6.79
C THR A 96 15.19 23.89 5.76
N SER A 97 15.09 23.60 4.46
CA SER A 97 15.32 24.56 3.37
C SER A 97 14.07 25.37 2.99
N VAL A 98 12.88 24.95 3.44
CA VAL A 98 11.62 25.65 3.16
C VAL A 98 11.33 26.77 4.15
N SER A 99 10.36 27.63 3.84
CA SER A 99 9.97 28.76 4.70
C SER A 99 9.49 28.29 6.09
N PRO A 100 9.61 29.12 7.15
CA PRO A 100 9.17 28.75 8.49
C PRO A 100 7.70 28.27 8.55
N ALA A 101 6.80 28.93 7.81
CA ALA A 101 5.40 28.51 7.71
C ALA A 101 5.23 27.14 7.05
N ALA A 102 6.05 26.81 6.04
CA ALA A 102 6.03 25.50 5.43
C ALA A 102 6.60 24.42 6.37
N GLN A 103 7.65 24.73 7.14
CA GLN A 103 8.19 23.85 8.18
C GLN A 103 7.14 23.55 9.26
N THR A 104 6.42 24.56 9.75
CA THR A 104 5.33 24.38 10.72
C THR A 104 4.23 23.45 10.17
N ARG A 105 3.83 23.62 8.91
CA ARG A 105 2.86 22.71 8.28
C ARG A 105 3.40 21.28 8.15
N GLN A 106 4.68 21.13 7.85
CA GLN A 106 5.31 19.81 7.79
C GLN A 106 5.35 19.14 9.16
N GLN A 107 5.68 19.87 10.23
CA GLN A 107 5.66 19.39 11.61
C GLN A 107 4.26 18.95 12.02
N GLN A 108 3.22 19.75 11.75
CA GLN A 108 1.83 19.38 12.05
C GLN A 108 1.40 18.11 11.32
N TRP A 109 1.78 17.97 10.04
CA TRP A 109 1.53 16.78 9.26
C TRP A 109 2.27 15.56 9.84
N GLN A 110 3.56 15.68 10.17
CA GLN A 110 4.35 14.59 10.77
C GLN A 110 3.79 14.16 12.13
N GLN A 111 3.35 15.12 12.95
CA GLN A 111 2.74 14.85 14.24
C GLN A 111 1.46 14.03 14.08
N ALA A 112 0.55 14.46 13.19
CA ALA A 112 -0.69 13.74 12.91
C ALA A 112 -0.45 12.31 12.39
N VAL A 113 0.56 12.12 11.52
CA VAL A 113 0.94 10.79 11.05
C VAL A 113 1.54 9.94 12.19
N THR A 114 2.37 10.55 13.04
CA THR A 114 2.97 9.87 14.20
C THR A 114 1.89 9.42 15.19
N GLU A 115 0.88 10.25 15.44
CA GLU A 115 -0.28 9.91 16.28
C GLU A 115 -1.09 8.75 15.68
N ALA A 116 -1.27 8.70 14.36
CA ALA A 116 -1.94 7.58 13.69
C ALA A 116 -1.12 6.27 13.78
N ILE A 117 0.21 6.34 13.66
CA ILE A 117 1.10 5.17 13.88
C ILE A 117 0.97 4.68 15.31
N ALA A 118 0.99 5.58 16.29
CA ALA A 118 0.85 5.25 17.70
C ALA A 118 -0.50 4.59 18.02
N GLN A 119 -1.58 4.95 17.32
CA GLN A 119 -2.88 4.29 17.48
C GLN A 119 -2.87 2.81 17.06
N TRP A 120 -2.07 2.43 16.05
CA TRP A 120 -1.95 1.06 15.59
C TRP A 120 -0.95 0.20 16.39
N GLN A 121 0.01 0.83 17.06
CA GLN A 121 1.06 0.15 17.84
C GLN A 121 0.57 -0.88 18.89
N PRO A 122 -0.57 -0.68 19.59
CA PRO A 122 -1.10 -1.69 20.51
C PRO A 122 -1.47 -3.02 19.83
N TYR A 123 -1.75 -2.99 18.53
CA TYR A 123 -2.25 -4.14 17.78
C TYR A 123 -1.16 -4.82 16.96
N LEU A 124 -0.20 -4.06 16.43
CA LEU A 124 0.97 -4.58 15.73
C LEU A 124 2.23 -3.76 16.09
N PRO A 125 3.38 -4.39 16.37
CA PRO A 125 4.61 -3.67 16.69
C PRO A 125 5.10 -2.82 15.50
N LEU A 126 5.06 -1.50 15.66
CA LEU A 126 5.51 -0.52 14.66
C LEU A 126 6.65 0.32 15.23
N VAL A 127 7.66 0.61 14.41
CA VAL A 127 8.76 1.54 14.74
C VAL A 127 8.95 2.54 13.61
N ILE A 128 9.11 3.82 13.96
CA ILE A 128 9.41 4.88 12.98
C ILE A 128 10.92 4.83 12.66
N THR A 129 11.27 4.96 11.38
CA THR A 129 12.66 5.03 10.90
C THR A 129 12.85 6.18 9.92
N SER A 130 14.06 6.74 9.87
CA SER A 130 14.49 7.66 8.79
C SER A 130 15.18 6.93 7.64
N GLU A 131 15.38 5.61 7.75
CA GLU A 131 16.00 4.79 6.70
C GLU A 131 14.95 4.31 5.68
N LEU A 132 14.94 4.92 4.50
CA LEU A 132 14.00 4.56 3.44
C LEU A 132 14.21 3.13 2.91
N GLU A 133 15.46 2.72 2.70
CA GLU A 133 15.79 1.47 2.01
C GLU A 133 15.41 0.22 2.81
N THR A 134 15.41 0.32 4.14
CA THR A 134 15.11 -0.79 5.05
C THR A 134 13.67 -0.76 5.58
N ALA A 135 12.86 0.20 5.13
CA ALA A 135 11.48 0.35 5.58
C ALA A 135 10.52 -0.65 4.90
N ASP A 136 9.58 -1.12 5.71
CA ASP A 136 8.49 -2.01 5.32
C ASP A 136 7.30 -1.19 4.78
N ILE A 137 6.99 -0.07 5.45
CA ILE A 137 5.97 0.90 5.07
C ILE A 137 6.64 2.24 4.80
N VAL A 138 6.41 2.81 3.62
CA VAL A 138 6.97 4.12 3.24
C VAL A 138 5.85 5.16 3.17
N ILE A 139 5.88 6.16 4.05
CA ILE A 139 4.94 7.28 3.97
C ILE A 139 5.56 8.41 3.16
N ARG A 140 4.86 8.84 2.11
CA ARG A 140 5.26 9.95 1.23
C ARG A 140 4.32 11.13 1.46
N ARG A 141 4.89 12.27 1.87
CA ARG A 141 4.20 13.56 1.96
C ARG A 141 4.00 14.16 0.56
N GLN A 142 3.11 13.56 -0.22
CA GLN A 142 2.79 13.99 -1.59
C GLN A 142 1.41 13.46 -2.01
N ALA A 143 0.77 14.16 -2.94
CA ALA A 143 -0.48 13.69 -3.52
C ALA A 143 -0.29 12.33 -4.25
N PRO A 144 -1.29 11.43 -4.21
CA PRO A 144 -1.26 10.21 -5.00
C PRO A 144 -1.02 10.47 -6.49
N PRO A 145 -0.17 9.68 -7.16
CA PRO A 145 0.07 9.82 -8.59
C PRO A 145 -1.23 9.69 -9.39
N VAL A 146 -1.38 10.54 -10.42
CA VAL A 146 -2.56 10.51 -11.30
C VAL A 146 -2.68 9.15 -11.95
N GLN A 147 -3.82 8.50 -11.76
CA GLN A 147 -4.14 7.26 -12.45
C GLN A 147 -4.93 7.55 -13.72
N LYS A 148 -4.49 6.93 -14.81
CA LYS A 148 -5.22 6.89 -16.08
C LYS A 148 -5.76 5.48 -16.26
N GLN A 149 -7.07 5.35 -16.23
CA GLN A 149 -7.74 4.13 -16.66
C GLN A 149 -8.15 4.29 -18.11
N VAL A 150 -7.76 3.34 -18.95
CA VAL A 150 -8.22 3.29 -20.34
C VAL A 150 -9.28 2.20 -20.42
N ASP A 151 -10.48 2.55 -20.85
CA ASP A 151 -11.53 1.58 -21.15
C ASP A 151 -11.06 0.66 -22.29
N PRO A 152 -10.92 -0.65 -22.06
CA PRO A 152 -10.42 -1.58 -23.07
C PRO A 152 -11.31 -1.70 -24.31
N LYS A 153 -12.62 -1.40 -24.18
CA LYS A 153 -13.61 -1.52 -25.25
C LYS A 153 -13.73 -0.24 -26.06
N THR A 154 -13.67 0.91 -25.40
CA THR A 154 -13.91 2.22 -26.04
C THR A 154 -12.64 3.03 -26.29
N GLY A 155 -11.51 2.67 -25.65
CA GLY A 155 -10.28 3.45 -25.68
C GLY A 155 -10.37 4.76 -24.89
N ALA A 156 -11.50 5.04 -24.23
CA ALA A 156 -11.71 6.25 -23.46
C ALA A 156 -10.79 6.28 -22.25
N SER A 157 -10.14 7.43 -22.01
CA SER A 157 -9.27 7.62 -20.86
C SER A 157 -10.02 8.33 -19.74
N ARG A 158 -10.12 7.69 -18.57
CA ARG A 158 -10.59 8.29 -17.33
C ARG A 158 -9.39 8.59 -16.43
N TYR A 159 -9.31 9.82 -15.97
CA TYR A 159 -8.27 10.24 -15.02
C TYR A 159 -8.87 10.32 -13.62
N PHE A 160 -8.22 9.69 -12.65
CA PHE A 160 -8.57 9.80 -11.24
C PHE A 160 -7.63 10.83 -10.60
N LEU A 161 -8.18 12.02 -10.36
CA LEU A 161 -7.49 13.18 -9.79
C LEU A 161 -7.96 13.45 -8.35
N GLY A 162 -7.17 14.18 -7.58
CA GLY A 162 -7.63 14.83 -6.33
C GLY A 162 -7.88 13.89 -5.14
N ARG A 163 -7.25 12.70 -5.12
CA ARG A 163 -7.30 11.83 -3.93
C ARG A 163 -6.44 12.43 -2.81
N ASN A 164 -6.94 12.39 -1.58
CA ASN A 164 -6.18 12.84 -0.41
C ASN A 164 -5.08 11.85 -0.02
N ALA A 165 -5.33 10.56 -0.23
CA ALA A 165 -4.37 9.53 0.03
C ALA A 165 -4.57 8.29 -0.85
N GLU A 166 -3.55 7.43 -0.86
CA GLU A 166 -3.58 6.12 -1.50
C GLU A 166 -2.49 5.22 -0.89
N THR A 167 -2.87 4.03 -0.45
CA THR A 167 -1.93 2.94 -0.15
C THR A 167 -1.69 2.07 -1.36
N ARG A 168 -0.45 1.65 -1.57
CA ARG A 168 -0.03 0.68 -2.59
C ARG A 168 0.86 -0.38 -1.97
N TYR A 169 0.88 -1.56 -2.59
CA TYR A 169 1.82 -2.62 -2.27
C TYR A 169 2.63 -3.02 -3.49
N GLU A 170 3.80 -3.60 -3.23
CA GLU A 170 4.64 -4.27 -4.22
C GLU A 170 5.20 -5.56 -3.60
N PHE A 171 5.37 -6.59 -4.42
CA PHE A 171 5.98 -7.86 -4.01
C PHE A 171 7.42 -7.92 -4.51
N TYR A 172 8.32 -8.48 -3.70
CA TYR A 172 9.71 -8.66 -4.07
C TYR A 172 10.27 -9.92 -3.42
N VAL A 173 11.39 -10.41 -3.95
CA VAL A 173 12.19 -11.47 -3.33
C VAL A 173 13.42 -10.81 -2.75
N ASP A 174 13.68 -11.03 -1.46
CA ASP A 174 14.84 -10.43 -0.78
C ASP A 174 16.15 -11.20 -1.08
N ALA A 175 17.24 -10.73 -0.48
CA ALA A 175 18.55 -11.37 -0.63
C ALA A 175 18.57 -12.82 -0.11
N ASP A 176 17.73 -13.15 0.87
CA ASP A 176 17.56 -14.48 1.47
C ASP A 176 16.59 -15.36 0.67
N GLN A 177 16.16 -14.91 -0.51
CA GLN A 177 15.20 -15.57 -1.39
C GLN A 177 13.81 -15.75 -0.76
N ILE A 178 13.44 -14.88 0.17
CA ILE A 178 12.13 -14.87 0.82
C ILE A 178 11.20 -13.93 0.04
N LEU A 179 10.01 -14.42 -0.28
CA LEU A 179 8.96 -13.61 -0.88
C LEU A 179 8.39 -12.63 0.16
N ARG A 180 8.51 -11.33 -0.11
CA ARG A 180 8.08 -10.25 0.77
C ARG A 180 7.20 -9.25 0.03
N HIS A 181 6.69 -8.29 0.80
CA HIS A 181 6.02 -7.12 0.26
C HIS A 181 6.51 -5.85 0.94
N ARG A 182 6.30 -4.72 0.28
CA ARG A 182 6.49 -3.37 0.81
C ARG A 182 5.22 -2.58 0.55
N MET A 183 4.89 -1.69 1.48
CA MET A 183 3.76 -0.77 1.35
C MET A 183 4.26 0.65 1.12
N THR A 184 3.56 1.41 0.27
CA THR A 184 3.76 2.86 0.12
C THR A 184 2.45 3.57 0.34
N ILE A 185 2.42 4.53 1.27
CA ILE A 185 1.30 5.41 1.53
C ILE A 185 1.62 6.78 0.93
N PHE A 186 0.83 7.22 -0.03
CA PHE A 186 0.83 8.59 -0.51
C PHE A 186 -0.18 9.37 0.32
N LEU A 187 0.26 10.39 1.04
CA LEU A 187 -0.60 11.21 1.88
C LEU A 187 -0.36 12.68 1.55
N ASN A 188 -1.42 13.35 1.13
CA ASN A 188 -1.40 14.77 0.81
C ASN A 188 -1.10 15.62 2.06
N ASP A 189 -0.58 16.83 1.86
CA ASP A 189 -0.13 17.73 2.91
C ASP A 189 -0.98 18.99 3.07
N HIS A 190 -2.09 19.06 2.34
CA HIS A 190 -3.02 20.20 2.34
C HIS A 190 -4.15 20.08 3.37
N GLN A 191 -4.27 18.93 4.04
CA GLN A 191 -5.30 18.69 5.05
C GLN A 191 -4.90 19.30 6.41
N GLY A 192 -5.89 19.66 7.23
CA GLY A 192 -5.64 20.01 8.64
C GLY A 192 -5.18 18.78 9.44
N ALA A 193 -4.62 19.00 10.64
CA ALA A 193 -4.02 17.95 11.46
C ALA A 193 -4.97 16.76 11.73
N ILE A 194 -6.19 17.02 12.22
CA ILE A 194 -7.20 15.97 12.50
C ILE A 194 -7.55 15.17 11.24
N ALA A 195 -7.74 15.85 10.12
CA ALA A 195 -8.06 15.17 8.85
C ALA A 195 -6.87 14.34 8.35
N THR A 196 -5.64 14.83 8.55
CA THR A 196 -4.41 14.11 8.23
C THR A 196 -4.28 12.85 9.09
N GLU A 197 -4.51 12.96 10.40
CA GLU A 197 -4.46 11.84 11.35
C GLU A 197 -5.49 10.76 10.98
N ASN A 198 -6.75 11.16 10.75
CA ASN A 198 -7.82 10.24 10.34
C ASN A 198 -7.49 9.51 9.03
N THR A 199 -6.97 10.26 8.06
CA THR A 199 -6.57 9.70 6.76
C THR A 199 -5.38 8.76 6.93
N ALA A 200 -4.34 9.16 7.67
CA ALA A 200 -3.18 8.32 7.96
C ALA A 200 -3.56 7.03 8.69
N ARG A 201 -4.48 7.09 9.66
CA ARG A 201 -5.00 5.91 10.37
C ARG A 201 -5.66 4.93 9.41
N HIS A 202 -6.48 5.42 8.50
CA HIS A 202 -7.15 4.61 7.48
C HIS A 202 -6.13 3.90 6.56
N GLU A 203 -5.22 4.67 5.98
CA GLU A 203 -4.20 4.13 5.06
C GLU A 203 -3.23 3.17 5.77
N LEU A 204 -2.90 3.42 7.04
CA LEU A 204 -2.13 2.48 7.85
C LEU A 204 -2.90 1.16 8.03
N GLY A 205 -4.22 1.19 8.21
CA GLY A 205 -5.03 -0.02 8.24
C GLY A 205 -4.86 -0.89 6.98
N HIS A 206 -4.87 -0.25 5.80
CA HIS A 206 -4.55 -0.94 4.54
C HIS A 206 -3.13 -1.48 4.51
N ALA A 207 -2.13 -0.67 4.91
CA ALA A 207 -0.74 -1.06 4.93
C ALA A 207 -0.42 -2.15 5.95
N LEU A 208 -1.27 -2.36 6.96
CA LEU A 208 -1.15 -3.42 7.96
C LEU A 208 -1.84 -4.72 7.54
N GLY A 209 -2.61 -4.71 6.46
CA GLY A 209 -3.16 -5.90 5.83
C GLY A 209 -4.66 -5.85 5.52
N ILE A 210 -5.40 -4.85 6.02
CA ILE A 210 -6.85 -4.73 5.79
C ILE A 210 -7.10 -4.17 4.39
N TRP A 211 -6.98 -5.03 3.38
CA TRP A 211 -7.16 -4.65 1.97
C TRP A 211 -8.64 -4.69 1.55
N GLY A 212 -9.43 -3.83 2.18
CA GLY A 212 -10.88 -3.73 2.04
C GLY A 212 -11.40 -2.57 2.88
N HIS A 213 -12.71 -2.32 2.81
CA HIS A 213 -13.34 -1.26 3.60
C HIS A 213 -14.38 -1.83 4.55
N SER A 214 -14.49 -1.23 5.72
CA SER A 214 -15.62 -1.48 6.62
C SER A 214 -16.91 -0.87 6.04
N PRO A 215 -18.07 -1.51 6.23
CA PRO A 215 -19.38 -0.90 5.98
C PRO A 215 -19.84 0.06 7.09
N ASN A 216 -19.17 0.09 8.25
CA ASN A 216 -19.55 0.90 9.41
C ASN A 216 -18.74 2.21 9.46
N SER A 217 -19.43 3.35 9.52
CA SER A 217 -18.81 4.68 9.54
C SER A 217 -17.99 5.02 10.78
N GLU A 218 -18.11 4.24 11.86
CA GLU A 218 -17.29 4.43 13.06
C GLU A 218 -15.91 3.77 12.96
N ASP A 219 -15.75 2.80 12.04
CA ASP A 219 -14.52 2.04 11.87
C ASP A 219 -13.43 2.87 11.18
N ALA A 220 -12.17 2.54 11.45
CA ALA A 220 -11.02 3.20 10.85
C ALA A 220 -11.01 3.02 9.32
N LEU A 221 -11.49 1.87 8.85
CA LEU A 221 -11.45 1.47 7.45
C LEU A 221 -12.76 1.77 6.69
N PHE A 222 -13.63 2.64 7.21
CA PHE A 222 -14.77 3.12 6.44
C PHE A 222 -14.31 3.96 5.24
N ALA A 223 -14.85 3.69 4.04
CA ALA A 223 -14.38 4.29 2.79
C ALA A 223 -14.54 5.83 2.73
N SER A 224 -15.46 6.41 3.51
CA SER A 224 -15.74 7.84 3.47
C SER A 224 -15.06 8.58 4.62
N GLN A 225 -14.14 9.48 4.29
CA GLN A 225 -13.36 10.30 5.23
C GLN A 225 -14.19 11.43 5.89
N LEU A 226 -15.52 11.26 6.03
CA LEU A 226 -16.45 12.33 6.45
C LEU A 226 -16.59 12.51 7.96
N GLY A 227 -15.95 11.68 8.79
CA GLY A 227 -16.17 11.70 10.24
C GLY A 227 -14.93 12.05 11.05
N ALA A 228 -15.02 13.09 11.88
CA ALA A 228 -14.13 13.29 13.04
C ALA A 228 -14.23 12.15 14.09
N ALA A 229 -15.15 11.20 13.90
CA ALA A 229 -15.48 10.13 14.84
C ALA A 229 -14.98 8.72 14.45
N SER A 230 -14.40 8.56 13.24
CA SER A 230 -13.76 7.29 12.86
C SER A 230 -12.62 7.01 13.85
N ARG A 231 -12.46 5.75 14.25
CA ARG A 231 -11.44 5.29 15.20
C ARG A 231 -11.15 3.82 14.93
N ILE A 232 -10.03 3.30 15.44
CA ILE A 232 -9.80 1.85 15.41
C ILE A 232 -10.81 1.20 16.34
N THR A 233 -11.73 0.42 15.79
CA THR A 233 -12.77 -0.28 16.57
C THR A 233 -12.42 -1.76 16.76
N THR A 234 -13.16 -2.43 17.64
CA THR A 234 -13.05 -3.90 17.79
C THR A 234 -13.31 -4.63 16.47
N THR A 235 -14.19 -4.10 15.61
CA THR A 235 -14.48 -4.66 14.27
C THR A 235 -13.24 -4.63 13.38
N ASP A 236 -12.47 -3.53 13.39
CA ASP A 236 -11.19 -3.43 12.67
C ASP A 236 -10.20 -4.47 13.19
N ILE A 237 -10.11 -4.62 14.52
CA ILE A 237 -9.17 -5.55 15.15
C ILE A 237 -9.54 -7.01 14.91
N ASN A 238 -10.83 -7.35 14.95
CA ASN A 238 -11.31 -8.69 14.62
C ASN A 238 -11.01 -9.04 13.16
N THR A 239 -11.23 -8.09 12.26
CA THR A 239 -10.88 -8.23 10.83
C THR A 239 -9.37 -8.44 10.67
N LEU A 240 -8.55 -7.59 11.28
CA LEU A 240 -7.09 -7.71 11.26
C LEU A 240 -6.62 -9.07 11.80
N ARG A 241 -7.14 -9.51 12.95
CA ARG A 241 -6.82 -10.82 13.52
C ARG A 241 -7.15 -11.95 12.54
N LYS A 242 -8.34 -11.93 11.92
CA LYS A 242 -8.73 -12.94 10.93
C LYS A 242 -7.79 -12.97 9.73
N ILE A 243 -7.34 -11.82 9.24
CA ILE A 243 -6.37 -11.70 8.15
C ILE A 243 -5.05 -12.39 8.52
N TYR A 244 -4.51 -12.14 9.71
CA TYR A 244 -3.26 -12.75 10.19
C TYR A 244 -3.39 -14.25 10.52
N GLN A 245 -4.61 -14.78 10.58
CA GLN A 245 -4.87 -16.21 10.70
C GLN A 245 -5.01 -16.92 9.34
N GLN A 246 -4.98 -16.19 8.23
CA GLN A 246 -5.07 -16.79 6.90
C GLN A 246 -3.72 -17.28 6.40
N PRO A 247 -3.71 -18.29 5.51
CA PRO A 247 -2.48 -18.70 4.88
C PRO A 247 -2.03 -17.67 3.85
N THR A 248 -0.72 -17.52 3.69
CA THR A 248 -0.08 -16.61 2.73
C THR A 248 1.18 -17.24 2.15
N ARG A 249 1.62 -16.74 1.00
CA ARG A 249 2.92 -17.07 0.41
C ARG A 249 4.04 -16.14 0.92
N LEU A 250 3.67 -15.04 1.57
CA LEU A 250 4.60 -14.06 2.12
C LEU A 250 5.38 -14.64 3.31
N GLY A 251 6.66 -14.27 3.41
CA GLY A 251 7.54 -14.73 4.48
C GLY A 251 8.10 -16.14 4.29
N TRP A 252 7.90 -16.76 3.12
CA TRP A 252 8.43 -18.08 2.81
C TRP A 252 9.48 -18.04 1.70
N PRO A 253 10.48 -18.94 1.72
CA PRO A 253 11.51 -19.00 0.69
C PRO A 253 10.94 -19.47 -0.66
N MET A 254 11.49 -18.95 -1.74
CA MET A 254 11.15 -19.38 -3.10
C MET A 254 11.50 -20.86 -3.31
N PRO A 255 10.57 -21.68 -3.88
CA PRO A 255 10.83 -23.07 -4.23
C PRO A 255 12.09 -23.25 -5.08
N GLY A 256 12.90 -24.26 -4.77
CA GLY A 256 14.11 -24.60 -5.52
C GLY A 256 15.38 -23.89 -5.03
N PHE A 257 15.27 -22.94 -4.10
CA PHE A 257 16.41 -22.43 -3.36
C PHE A 257 16.65 -23.31 -2.13
N LYS A 258 17.65 -24.19 -2.18
CA LYS A 258 18.17 -24.86 -0.98
C LYS A 258 19.24 -23.97 -0.37
N GLN A 259 19.09 -23.61 0.91
CA GLN A 259 20.15 -23.01 1.72
C GLN A 259 21.33 -23.97 1.87
#